data_AF-A0A6H1CAX4-F1
#
_entry.id   AF-A0A6H1CAX4-F1
#
_cell.length_a   1.000
_cell.length_b   1.000
_cell.length_c   1.000
_cell.angle_alpha   90.00
_cell.angle_beta   90.00
_cell.angle_gamma   90.00
#
_symmetry.space_group_name_H-M   'P 1'
#
loop_
_entity.id
_entity.type
_entity.pdbx_description
1 polymer ?
#
loop_
_entity_poly.entity_id
_entity_poly.type
_entity_poly.pdbx_seq_one_letter_code
_entity_poly.pdbx_strand_id
1 'polypeptide(L)'
;MAAAKKGELVPRPPKKSEYEIRFATTDAKKGWRDLVATIRNPMTETWDFLTRTPLATTATNYRLKGELGTISRGGATHERWQHKPTAKGTARIWYYVHERTVFLEQVHTSHPNETK
;
A
#
# COMPACT_ATOMS: atom_id res chain seq x y z
N MET A 1 -28.28 -7.97 8.21
CA MET A 1 -27.85 -6.79 8.98
C MET A 1 -27.81 -7.22 10.44
N ALA A 2 -26.64 -7.52 11.02
CA ALA A 2 -26.56 -7.86 12.43
C ALA A 2 -26.79 -6.60 13.27
N ALA A 3 -27.66 -6.69 14.29
CA ALA A 3 -27.91 -5.58 15.21
C ALA A 3 -26.65 -5.30 16.05
N ALA A 4 -26.20 -4.04 16.08
CA ALA A 4 -25.02 -3.64 16.83
C ALA A 4 -25.20 -3.91 18.34
N LYS A 5 -24.23 -4.59 18.96
CA LYS A 5 -24.26 -4.84 20.41
C LYS A 5 -23.65 -3.65 21.16
N LYS A 6 -24.21 -3.30 22.33
CA LYS A 6 -23.66 -2.25 23.21
C LYS A 6 -22.21 -2.60 23.58
N GLY A 7 -21.25 -1.73 23.22
CA GLY A 7 -19.81 -1.96 23.41
C GLY A 7 -19.06 -2.44 22.16
N GLU A 8 -19.75 -2.62 21.02
CA GLU A 8 -19.11 -2.92 19.74
C GLU A 8 -18.33 -1.71 19.21
N LEU A 9 -17.15 -1.97 18.63
CA LEU A 9 -16.37 -0.94 17.97
C LEU A 9 -17.17 -0.40 16.78
N VAL A 10 -17.32 0.92 16.71
CA VAL A 10 -17.95 1.56 15.55
C VAL A 10 -17.02 1.37 14.35
N PRO A 11 -17.44 0.64 13.29
CA PRO A 11 -16.61 0.50 12.11
C PRO A 11 -16.45 1.87 11.44
N ARG A 12 -15.25 2.14 10.90
CA ARG A 12 -15.00 3.37 10.15
C ARG A 12 -15.98 3.44 8.97
N PRO A 13 -16.80 4.49 8.86
CA PRO A 13 -17.70 4.65 7.71
C PRO A 13 -16.89 4.70 6.40
N PRO A 14 -17.24 3.91 5.39
CA PRO A 14 -16.53 3.93 4.12
C PRO A 14 -16.81 5.26 3.40
N LYS A 15 -15.77 5.98 2.98
CA LYS A 15 -15.98 7.13 2.07
C LYS A 15 -16.03 6.63 0.64
N LYS A 16 -17.04 7.06 -0.13
CA LYS A 16 -17.20 6.70 -1.54
C LYS A 16 -15.98 7.06 -2.43
N SER A 17 -15.18 8.03 -2.02
CA SER A 17 -14.04 8.53 -2.79
C SER A 17 -12.70 7.89 -2.42
N GLU A 18 -12.67 7.03 -1.41
CA GLU A 18 -11.44 6.37 -0.97
C GLU A 18 -11.02 5.28 -1.95
N TYR A 19 -9.71 5.07 -2.05
CA TYR A 19 -9.15 3.95 -2.76
C TYR A 19 -9.32 2.68 -1.95
N GLU A 20 -9.64 1.58 -2.63
CA GLU A 20 -9.59 0.24 -2.03
C GLU A 20 -8.16 -0.30 -2.11
N ILE A 21 -7.70 -1.03 -1.10
CA ILE A 21 -6.38 -1.68 -1.13
C ILE A 21 -6.57 -3.19 -1.32
N ARG A 22 -5.92 -3.75 -2.35
CA ARG A 22 -5.89 -5.18 -2.65
C ARG A 22 -4.47 -5.70 -2.75
N PHE A 23 -4.26 -6.97 -2.44
CA PHE A 23 -3.00 -7.65 -2.72
C PHE A 23 -2.99 -8.16 -4.16
N ALA A 24 -1.96 -7.80 -4.93
CA ALA A 24 -1.73 -8.37 -6.26
C ALA A 24 -0.97 -9.71 -6.19
N THR A 25 -0.27 -9.97 -5.08
CA THR A 25 0.51 -11.19 -4.87
C THR A 25 0.35 -11.73 -3.45
N THR A 26 0.59 -13.03 -3.26
CA THR A 26 0.64 -13.67 -1.93
C THR A 26 1.80 -13.16 -1.10
N ASP A 27 2.93 -12.82 -1.73
CA ASP A 27 4.12 -12.33 -1.04
C ASP A 27 3.89 -10.93 -0.46
N ALA A 28 3.17 -10.06 -1.17
CA ALA A 28 2.75 -8.77 -0.63
C ALA A 28 1.90 -8.93 0.64
N LYS A 29 1.02 -9.94 0.69
CA LYS A 29 0.22 -10.24 1.89
C LYS A 29 1.10 -10.64 3.06
N LYS A 30 2.11 -11.47 2.85
CA LYS A 30 3.08 -11.87 3.88
C LYS A 30 3.87 -10.66 4.38
N GLY A 31 4.49 -9.90 3.47
CA GLY A 31 5.27 -8.72 3.83
C GLY A 31 4.46 -7.66 4.57
N TRP A 32 3.20 -7.43 4.16
CA TRP A 32 2.30 -6.52 4.85
C TRP A 32 2.05 -6.94 6.30
N ARG A 33 1.75 -8.22 6.53
CA ARG A 33 1.55 -8.78 7.87
C ARG A 33 2.81 -8.61 8.73
N ASP A 34 3.98 -8.89 8.16
CA ASP A 34 5.25 -8.82 8.88
C ASP A 34 5.61 -7.36 9.24
N LEU A 35 5.30 -6.39 8.36
CA LEU A 35 5.41 -4.97 8.70
C LEU A 35 4.41 -4.52 9.76
N VAL A 36 3.15 -4.97 9.71
CA VAL A 36 2.15 -4.64 10.74
C VAL A 36 2.56 -5.18 12.11
N ALA A 37 3.24 -6.34 12.15
CA ALA A 37 3.76 -6.93 13.37
C ALA A 37 4.91 -6.12 13.99
N THR A 38 5.71 -5.43 13.16
CA THR A 38 6.95 -4.76 13.59
C THR A 38 6.83 -3.24 13.72
N ILE A 39 6.03 -2.60 12.86
CA ILE A 39 5.85 -1.15 12.78
C ILE A 39 4.38 -0.76 12.61
N ARG A 40 3.52 -1.25 13.52
CA ARG A 40 2.05 -1.11 13.46
C ARG A 40 1.54 0.31 13.23
N ASN A 41 2.08 1.30 13.95
CA ASN A 41 1.63 2.69 13.84
C ASN A 41 1.95 3.27 12.45
N PRO A 42 3.20 3.20 11.95
CA PRO A 42 3.51 3.55 10.56
C PRO A 42 2.64 2.82 9.52
N MET A 43 2.33 1.54 9.72
CA MET A 43 1.47 0.81 8.77
C MET A 43 0.01 1.29 8.77
N THR A 44 -0.47 1.83 9.90
CA THR A 44 -1.78 2.49 9.96
C THR A 44 -1.76 3.78 9.14
N GLU A 45 -0.72 4.60 9.31
CA GLU A 45 -0.53 5.83 8.51
C GLU A 45 -0.36 5.53 7.02
N THR A 46 0.37 4.47 6.67
CA THR A 46 0.48 3.98 5.29
C THR A 46 -0.88 3.58 4.73
N TRP A 47 -1.71 2.85 5.48
CA TRP A 47 -3.05 2.48 5.02
C TRP A 47 -3.92 3.72 4.78
N ASP A 48 -3.90 4.69 5.70
CA ASP A 48 -4.63 5.96 5.54
C ASP A 48 -4.13 6.76 4.34
N PHE A 49 -2.82 6.80 4.09
CA PHE A 49 -2.24 7.47 2.94
C PHE A 49 -2.69 6.81 1.62
N LEU A 50 -2.58 5.48 1.54
CA LEU A 50 -2.92 4.73 0.32
C LEU A 50 -4.42 4.79 0.00
N THR A 51 -5.28 4.86 0.99
CA THR A 51 -6.73 5.01 0.77
C THR A 51 -7.13 6.44 0.40
N ARG A 52 -6.33 7.46 0.73
CA ARG A 52 -6.68 8.88 0.49
C ARG A 52 -5.99 9.48 -0.72
N THR A 53 -4.67 9.35 -0.81
CA THR A 53 -3.83 10.07 -1.77
C THR A 53 -2.66 9.22 -2.29
N PRO A 54 -2.89 8.00 -2.81
CA PRO A 54 -1.83 7.10 -3.25
C PRO A 54 -1.01 7.65 -4.43
N LEU A 55 -1.53 8.63 -5.18
CA LEU A 55 -0.84 9.23 -6.33
C LEU A 55 -0.12 10.54 -5.98
N ALA A 56 -0.09 10.94 -4.70
CA ALA A 56 0.65 12.14 -4.27
C ALA A 56 2.16 11.84 -4.20
N THR A 57 2.98 12.65 -4.86
CA THR A 57 4.44 12.54 -4.73
C THR A 57 4.89 13.26 -3.45
N THR A 58 5.61 12.55 -2.58
CA THR A 58 6.14 13.04 -1.31
C THR A 58 7.56 12.50 -1.09
N ALA A 59 8.24 12.91 -0.02
CA ALA A 59 9.54 12.36 0.35
C ALA A 59 9.51 10.84 0.64
N THR A 60 8.35 10.28 0.97
CA THR A 60 8.14 8.86 1.24
C THR A 60 7.30 8.15 0.20
N ASN A 61 6.80 8.84 -0.83
CA ASN A 61 5.95 8.26 -1.86
C ASN A 61 6.31 8.80 -3.24
N TYR A 62 6.75 7.94 -4.15
CA TYR A 62 7.16 8.39 -5.48
C TYR A 62 7.12 7.26 -6.50
N ARG A 63 7.00 7.64 -7.78
CA ARG A 63 7.08 6.71 -8.91
C ARG A 63 8.51 6.18 -9.05
N LEU A 64 8.63 4.89 -9.32
CA LEU A 64 9.90 4.32 -9.75
C LEU A 64 10.21 4.77 -11.19
N LYS A 65 11.48 4.68 -11.58
CA LYS A 65 11.97 5.13 -12.88
C LYS A 65 12.69 3.99 -13.61
N GLY A 66 12.92 4.19 -14.91
CA GLY A 66 13.58 3.20 -15.76
C GLY A 66 12.73 1.94 -15.90
N GLU A 67 13.40 0.79 -15.99
CA GLU A 67 12.77 -0.52 -16.18
C GLU A 67 11.83 -0.93 -15.03
N LEU A 68 12.05 -0.39 -13.83
CA LEU A 68 11.19 -0.63 -12.67
C LEU A 68 9.97 0.31 -12.62
N GLY A 69 9.92 1.34 -13.47
CA GLY A 69 8.89 2.37 -13.42
C GLY A 69 7.51 1.92 -13.89
N THR A 70 7.43 0.79 -14.60
CA THR A 70 6.17 0.22 -15.09
C THR A 70 6.02 -1.24 -14.71
N ILE A 71 4.78 -1.69 -14.66
CA ILE A 71 4.40 -3.08 -14.43
C ILE A 71 3.25 -3.46 -15.35
N SER A 72 3.35 -4.64 -15.98
CA SER A 72 2.25 -5.20 -16.77
C SER A 72 1.47 -6.22 -15.94
N ARG A 73 0.18 -5.95 -15.69
CA ARG A 73 -0.74 -6.84 -14.98
C ARG A 73 -2.11 -6.83 -15.66
N GLY A 74 -2.69 -8.02 -15.87
CA GLY A 74 -4.03 -8.12 -16.47
C GLY A 74 -4.13 -7.55 -17.90
N GLY A 75 -3.05 -7.57 -18.67
CA GLY A 75 -3.01 -7.03 -20.04
C GLY A 75 -2.86 -5.51 -20.13
N ALA A 76 -2.76 -4.81 -19.00
CA ALA A 76 -2.51 -3.37 -18.95
C ALA A 76 -1.14 -3.07 -18.32
N THR A 77 -0.52 -1.98 -18.80
CA THR A 77 0.70 -1.43 -18.22
C THR A 77 0.33 -0.31 -17.25
N HIS A 78 0.87 -0.37 -16.04
CA HIS A 78 0.63 0.60 -14.99
C HIS A 78 1.95 1.23 -14.52
N GLU A 79 1.88 2.47 -14.03
CA GLU A 79 2.98 3.08 -13.31
C GLU A 79 3.19 2.37 -11.96
N ARG A 80 4.45 2.00 -11.68
CA ARG A 80 4.83 1.42 -10.38
C ARG A 80 5.23 2.54 -9.43
N TRP A 81 4.62 2.52 -8.26
CA TRP A 81 4.86 3.44 -7.16
C TRP A 81 5.61 2.75 -6.03
N GLN A 82 6.42 3.53 -5.31
CA GLN A 82 7.11 3.12 -4.11
C GLN A 82 6.70 4.01 -2.94
N HIS A 83 6.20 3.38 -1.88
CA HIS A 83 5.95 4.01 -0.59
C HIS A 83 6.92 3.50 0.48
N LYS A 84 7.43 4.41 1.32
CA LYS A 84 8.24 4.13 2.50
C LYS A 84 7.35 4.34 3.73
N PRO A 85 6.99 3.30 4.50
CA PRO A 85 6.17 3.47 5.70
C PRO A 85 6.81 4.41 6.73
N THR A 86 8.14 4.51 6.74
CA THR A 86 8.88 5.47 7.56
C THR A 86 9.96 6.16 6.73
N ALA A 87 10.22 7.44 6.99
CA ALA A 87 11.20 8.21 6.22
C ALA A 87 12.62 7.64 6.30
N LYS A 88 13.03 7.23 7.51
CA LYS A 88 14.36 6.66 7.80
C LYS A 88 14.42 5.13 7.68
N GLY A 89 13.30 4.47 7.39
CA GLY A 89 13.24 3.01 7.30
C GLY A 89 13.72 2.44 5.96
N THR A 90 14.02 1.15 6.00
CA THR A 90 14.45 0.38 4.82
C THR A 90 13.29 -0.29 4.09
N ALA A 91 12.16 -0.50 4.76
CA ALA A 91 10.96 -1.09 4.15
C ALA A 91 10.47 -0.31 2.92
N ARG A 92 10.00 -1.04 1.91
CA ARG A 92 9.40 -0.50 0.68
C ARG A 92 8.12 -1.23 0.36
N ILE A 93 7.09 -0.49 -0.02
CA ILE A 93 5.84 -1.03 -0.55
C ILE A 93 5.78 -0.61 -2.00
N TRP A 94 5.83 -1.58 -2.90
CA TRP A 94 5.59 -1.36 -4.32
C TRP A 94 4.13 -1.65 -4.63
N TYR A 95 3.52 -0.72 -5.35
CA TYR A 95 2.13 -0.82 -5.71
C TYR A 95 1.87 -0.14 -7.05
N TYR A 96 0.72 -0.42 -7.63
CA TYR A 96 0.19 0.33 -8.75
C TYR A 96 -1.28 0.67 -8.46
N VAL A 97 -1.81 1.65 -9.19
CA VAL A 97 -3.21 2.04 -9.09
C VAL A 97 -3.90 1.69 -10.40
N HIS A 98 -5.04 1.01 -10.29
CA HIS A 98 -5.94 0.80 -11.42
C HIS A 98 -7.35 1.21 -11.00
N GLU A 99 -7.92 2.15 -11.74
CA GLU A 99 -9.17 2.85 -11.41
C GLU A 99 -9.12 3.49 -10.02
N ARG A 100 -9.77 2.86 -9.04
CA ARG A 100 -9.83 3.31 -7.64
C ARG A 100 -9.26 2.25 -6.68
N THR A 101 -8.45 1.33 -7.20
CA THR A 101 -7.84 0.26 -6.40
C THR A 101 -6.32 0.39 -6.39
N VAL A 102 -5.75 0.44 -5.19
CA VAL A 102 -4.32 0.30 -4.93
C VAL A 102 -4.01 -1.19 -4.83
N PHE A 103 -3.20 -1.68 -5.77
CA PHE A 103 -2.75 -3.05 -5.80
C PHE A 103 -1.33 -3.15 -5.24
N LEU A 104 -1.20 -3.78 -4.07
CA LEU A 104 0.08 -4.06 -3.44
C LEU A 104 0.77 -5.19 -4.18
N GLU A 105 1.84 -4.85 -4.90
CA GLU A 105 2.60 -5.78 -5.73
C GLU A 105 3.64 -6.53 -4.90
N GLN A 106 4.46 -5.78 -4.16
CA GLN A 106 5.49 -6.32 -3.29
C GLN A 106 5.58 -5.47 -2.02
N VAL A 107 5.76 -6.14 -0.87
CA VAL A 107 5.97 -5.48 0.41
C VAL A 107 7.25 -6.01 1.01
N HIS A 108 8.28 -5.18 0.99
CA HIS A 108 9.63 -5.49 1.44
C HIS A 108 9.82 -5.00 2.86
N THR A 109 10.24 -5.90 3.76
CA THR A 109 10.54 -5.56 5.17
C THR A 109 11.91 -4.88 5.33
N SER A 110 12.75 -4.96 4.30
CA SER A 110 14.05 -4.31 4.17
C SER A 110 14.18 -3.63 2.80
N HIS A 111 15.32 -3.00 2.52
CA HIS A 111 15.54 -2.35 1.22
C HIS A 111 15.65 -3.44 0.14
N PRO A 112 14.81 -3.44 -0.90
CA PRO A 112 14.95 -4.38 -2.00
C PRO A 112 16.29 -4.13 -2.72
N ASN A 113 16.94 -5.22 -3.14
CA ASN A 113 18.22 -5.13 -3.84
C ASN A 113 18.06 -4.42 -5.20
N GLU A 114 16.86 -4.49 -5.77
CA GLU A 114 16.50 -3.91 -7.06
C GLU A 114 16.55 -2.37 -7.07
N THR A 115 16.50 -1.71 -5.91
CA THR A 115 16.63 -0.25 -5.80
C THR A 115 17.86 0.17 -5.00
N LYS A 116 18.80 -0.73 -4.76
CA LYS A 116 20.03 -0.45 -4.02
C LYS A 116 21.03 0.34 -4.84
#